data_AF-A0A924YJT8-F1
#
_entry.id   AF-A0A924YJT8-F1
#
_cell.length_a   1.000
_cell.length_b   1.000
_cell.length_c   1.000
_cell.angle_alpha   90.00
_cell.angle_beta   90.00
_cell.angle_gamma   90.00
#
_symmetry.space_group_name_H-M   'P 1'
#
loop_
_entity.id
_entity.type
_entity.pdbx_description
1 polymer ?
#
loop_
_entity_poly.entity_id
_entity_poly.type
_entity_poly.pdbx_seq_one_letter_code
_entity_poly.pdbx_strand_id
1 'polypeptide(L)'
;MGRLISRSLWGLVGGLSALLAMVGMSLALLAAPVSPSAAQDSAFATNTPRPSLAEFPPVTPDAPLERFALRLWTENDLINVLLRQIRQMQSGETEAQTAIRLTQHELEQRYPGAPHDLLAREALIATMLGAPRGSIDMREVVRPFIEARLSSQPINLQAASLFDVNGFRVEVTPANFDGLAPMDALLYIRYPANDEAPRYEDYVLARGTTAGLTFLNAVPALPAAPLGAVERIELQRLADFNGDGTAELAISAAERSALNQTLYVYGLRTDRVAQISQPDVALTFTEIRDWPADDEGNDELAVTTRRIESAFWGCQSELTVFWRWNTNYFRPTPDSAGFLPQNTLACRLASLEPLFAQPPADVTDLLESTLIVTMGETQTAQRGRMVLAMLYLLDGRTIEANALVQELRTEADANAWLTRQTSAFLSSALAEGSTAVQVCAALEAASITSTTGGACDLDAVLTRIFTEQPLLRADPIEDQLNELGIEVVDTQIITEIGRFPRTAVRLGLPGAERWWAFAPQVGNDETYSAEAIASPGIDEDNDTAALPNAIIPSERVYNALLGGNTATALDILLTQARTTPNAPLTPEALYVRALSYDLLGDRVNARTAFFSLWSSQPDNLWGQLAAAHLERR
;
A
#
# COMPACT_ATOMS: atom_id res chain seq x y z
N MET A 1 35.36 -8.28 41.84
CA MET A 1 35.52 -7.84 43.25
C MET A 1 35.04 -6.40 43.35
N GLY A 2 34.03 -6.11 44.18
CA GLY A 2 33.54 -4.74 44.43
C GLY A 2 32.04 -4.53 44.14
N ARG A 3 31.18 -4.91 45.10
CA ARG A 3 29.77 -4.49 45.22
C ARG A 3 29.69 -3.15 45.97
N LEU A 4 28.67 -2.31 45.71
CA LEU A 4 27.87 -1.51 46.67
C LEU A 4 26.97 -0.54 45.85
N ILE A 5 25.66 -0.78 45.70
CA ILE A 5 24.55 -0.40 46.62
C ILE A 5 24.47 1.12 46.88
N SER A 6 23.43 1.80 46.40
CA SER A 6 22.38 2.36 47.28
C SER A 6 21.14 2.86 46.51
N ARG A 7 19.98 2.45 47.02
CA ARG A 7 18.64 2.96 46.75
C ARG A 7 18.35 4.17 47.66
N SER A 8 17.24 4.84 47.33
CA SER A 8 16.40 5.75 48.15
C SER A 8 16.51 7.23 47.72
N LEU A 9 15.45 8.03 47.69
CA LEU A 9 14.30 8.07 48.59
C LEU A 9 13.14 8.85 47.90
N TRP A 10 11.92 8.30 47.93
CA TRP A 10 10.67 9.01 47.62
C TRP A 10 10.11 9.66 48.89
N GLY A 11 9.49 10.84 48.72
CA GLY A 11 8.39 11.30 49.56
C GLY A 11 8.69 12.49 50.48
N LEU A 12 8.06 13.64 50.19
CA LEU A 12 7.28 14.37 51.20
C LEU A 12 6.35 15.40 50.55
N VAL A 13 5.06 15.19 50.83
CA VAL A 13 3.91 16.06 50.63
C VAL A 13 3.89 17.11 51.74
N GLY A 14 3.42 18.33 51.46
CA GLY A 14 2.84 19.18 52.50
C GLY A 14 2.87 20.69 52.28
N GLY A 15 1.80 21.21 51.66
CA GLY A 15 1.02 22.38 52.11
C GLY A 15 1.66 23.77 52.23
N LEU A 16 1.03 24.77 51.62
CA LEU A 16 0.49 25.91 52.39
C LEU A 16 -0.55 26.69 51.58
N SER A 17 -1.68 26.95 52.22
CA SER A 17 -2.82 27.71 51.73
C SER A 17 -2.72 29.20 52.12
N ALA A 18 -3.34 30.04 51.28
CA ALA A 18 -4.05 31.29 51.61
C ALA A 18 -3.26 32.54 52.05
N LEU A 19 -3.53 33.70 51.42
CA LEU A 19 -4.42 34.80 51.91
C LEU A 19 -4.07 36.18 51.28
N LEU A 20 -5.05 37.11 51.36
CA LEU A 20 -5.09 38.55 50.96
C LEU A 20 -5.31 38.86 49.46
N ALA A 21 -6.43 39.39 48.96
CA ALA A 21 -7.42 40.40 49.42
C ALA A 21 -7.01 41.89 49.24
N MET A 22 -7.59 42.47 48.16
CA MET A 22 -8.30 43.76 48.06
C MET A 22 -7.56 45.12 47.98
N VAL A 23 -8.26 46.00 47.24
CA VAL A 23 -8.19 47.49 47.13
C VAL A 23 -7.22 48.02 46.05
N GLY A 24 -7.59 48.87 45.09
CA GLY A 24 -8.85 49.54 44.76
C GLY A 24 -8.62 50.68 43.73
N MET A 25 -9.72 51.24 43.22
CA MET A 25 -9.89 52.57 42.58
C MET A 25 -9.19 52.83 41.23
N SER A 26 -9.93 52.86 40.11
CA SER A 26 -10.68 54.02 39.57
C SER A 26 -9.83 55.02 38.79
N LEU A 27 -9.95 55.02 37.46
CA LEU A 27 -9.98 56.27 36.68
C LEU A 27 -10.76 56.06 35.36
N ALA A 28 -11.86 56.80 35.24
CA ALA A 28 -12.62 57.03 34.02
C ALA A 28 -12.07 58.27 33.27
N LEU A 29 -12.70 58.62 32.13
CA LEU A 29 -12.42 59.68 31.14
C LEU A 29 -11.61 59.17 29.93
N LEU A 30 -12.01 59.31 28.66
CA LEU A 30 -13.06 60.07 27.99
C LEU A 30 -13.36 59.38 26.63
N ALA A 31 -14.62 59.34 26.25
CA ALA A 31 -15.06 59.01 24.89
C ALA A 31 -14.85 60.21 23.95
N ALA A 32 -14.39 59.96 22.73
CA ALA A 32 -14.55 60.85 21.59
C ALA A 32 -15.16 60.03 20.42
N PRO A 33 -16.24 60.49 19.78
CA PRO A 33 -16.78 59.82 18.60
C PRO A 33 -16.09 60.37 17.35
N VAL A 34 -15.49 59.49 16.54
CA VAL A 34 -15.04 59.86 15.20
C VAL A 34 -15.52 58.81 14.22
N SER A 35 -16.44 59.21 13.35
CA SER A 35 -16.70 58.66 12.02
C SER A 35 -17.58 59.66 11.27
N PRO A 36 -17.55 59.76 9.93
CA PRO A 36 -16.61 59.18 8.96
C PRO A 36 -16.04 60.24 7.99
N SER A 37 -14.91 59.96 7.34
CA SER A 37 -14.58 60.61 6.06
C SER A 37 -14.33 59.53 5.03
N ALA A 38 -15.25 59.47 4.07
CA ALA A 38 -15.09 58.71 2.84
C ALA A 38 -13.88 59.25 2.08
N ALA A 39 -12.91 58.38 1.78
CA ALA A 39 -11.95 58.59 0.72
C ALA A 39 -12.27 57.58 -0.37
N GLN A 40 -12.60 58.11 -1.55
CA GLN A 40 -13.08 57.38 -2.70
C GLN A 40 -12.05 56.39 -3.22
N ASP A 41 -12.58 55.20 -3.53
CA ASP A 41 -12.03 54.23 -4.45
C ASP A 41 -11.52 54.89 -5.75
N SER A 42 -10.31 54.53 -6.14
CA SER A 42 -9.99 54.32 -7.55
C SER A 42 -9.58 52.87 -7.73
N ALA A 43 -10.55 52.00 -7.47
CA ALA A 43 -10.51 50.60 -7.87
C ALA A 43 -11.13 50.49 -9.27
N PHE A 44 -10.42 49.87 -10.19
CA PHE A 44 -11.05 49.32 -11.39
C PHE A 44 -12.15 48.36 -10.93
N ALA A 45 -13.38 48.63 -11.32
CA ALA A 45 -14.53 47.79 -11.02
C ALA A 45 -14.44 46.47 -11.78
N THR A 46 -13.94 45.42 -11.13
CA THR A 46 -14.33 44.03 -11.43
C THR A 46 -15.40 43.63 -10.43
N ASN A 47 -16.64 44.08 -10.65
CA ASN A 47 -17.83 43.67 -9.90
C ASN A 47 -18.27 42.26 -10.34
N THR A 48 -17.46 41.24 -10.04
CA THR A 48 -17.97 39.87 -9.97
C THR A 48 -18.37 39.61 -8.52
N PRO A 49 -19.65 39.31 -8.22
CA PRO A 49 -20.05 38.90 -6.88
C PRO A 49 -19.21 37.70 -6.45
N ARG A 50 -18.52 37.78 -5.31
CA ARG A 50 -17.86 36.60 -4.73
C ARG A 50 -18.95 35.59 -4.37
N PRO A 51 -18.92 34.36 -4.89
CA PRO A 51 -19.87 33.33 -4.48
C PRO A 51 -19.70 33.06 -2.98
N SER A 52 -20.81 32.92 -2.25
CA SER A 52 -20.79 32.48 -0.87
C SER A 52 -20.25 31.05 -0.80
N LEU A 53 -19.17 30.84 -0.04
CA LEU A 53 -18.46 29.56 0.18
C LEU A 53 -19.34 28.40 0.73
N ALA A 54 -20.62 28.65 0.99
CA ALA A 54 -21.57 27.76 1.66
C ALA A 54 -22.41 26.86 0.73
N GLU A 55 -22.50 27.16 -0.57
CA GLU A 55 -23.24 26.32 -1.52
C GLU A 55 -22.26 25.58 -2.43
N PHE A 56 -22.48 24.28 -2.61
CA PHE A 56 -21.87 23.56 -3.74
C PHE A 56 -22.18 24.36 -5.02
N PRO A 57 -21.25 24.43 -5.99
CA PRO A 57 -21.68 24.75 -7.35
C PRO A 57 -22.84 23.79 -7.70
N PRO A 58 -23.83 24.24 -8.48
CA PRO A 58 -24.94 23.37 -8.87
C PRO A 58 -24.39 22.04 -9.40
N VAL A 59 -25.08 20.95 -9.13
CA VAL A 59 -24.62 19.60 -9.52
C VAL A 59 -24.20 19.59 -10.98
N THR A 60 -24.95 20.26 -11.86
CA THR A 60 -24.60 20.51 -13.26
C THR A 60 -24.37 22.00 -13.56
N PRO A 61 -23.57 22.34 -14.58
CA PRO A 61 -23.45 23.72 -15.03
C PRO A 61 -24.79 24.29 -15.48
N ASP A 62 -25.16 25.45 -14.93
CA ASP A 62 -26.43 26.14 -15.19
C ASP A 62 -26.37 27.14 -16.35
N ALA A 63 -25.21 27.24 -17.01
CA ALA A 63 -24.93 28.16 -18.10
C ALA A 63 -23.85 27.58 -19.03
N PRO A 64 -23.71 28.08 -20.28
CA PRO A 64 -22.66 27.62 -21.18
C PRO A 64 -21.27 28.12 -20.74
N LEU A 65 -20.21 27.51 -21.27
CA LEU A 65 -18.79 27.76 -20.91
C LEU A 65 -18.40 29.25 -20.90
N GLU A 66 -18.96 30.07 -21.79
CA GLU A 66 -18.64 31.51 -21.89
C GLU A 66 -19.08 32.31 -20.66
N ARG A 67 -20.00 31.76 -19.85
CA ARG A 67 -20.46 32.33 -18.58
C ARG A 67 -19.63 31.87 -17.39
N PHE A 68 -18.59 31.06 -17.61
CA PHE A 68 -17.68 30.62 -16.57
C PHE A 68 -16.25 31.10 -16.83
N ALA A 69 -15.52 31.27 -15.75
CA ALA A 69 -14.07 31.48 -15.76
C ALA A 69 -13.39 30.63 -14.70
N LEU A 70 -12.07 30.51 -14.81
CA LEU A 70 -11.26 29.92 -13.75
C LEU A 70 -11.32 30.81 -12.52
N ARG A 71 -11.66 30.20 -11.39
CA ARG A 71 -11.66 30.83 -10.07
C ARG A 71 -10.28 31.41 -9.79
N LEU A 72 -10.27 32.62 -9.23
CA LEU A 72 -9.07 33.16 -8.60
C LEU A 72 -9.01 32.64 -7.18
N TRP A 73 -8.22 31.59 -6.97
CA TRP A 73 -8.02 31.04 -5.65
C TRP A 73 -7.43 32.08 -4.69
N THR A 74 -7.90 32.06 -3.45
CA THR A 74 -7.16 32.54 -2.29
C THR A 74 -6.67 31.33 -1.48
N GLU A 75 -5.67 31.53 -0.62
CA GLU A 75 -5.17 30.48 0.28
C GLU A 75 -6.32 29.85 1.08
N ASN A 76 -7.18 30.68 1.67
CA ASN A 76 -8.34 30.22 2.44
C ASN A 76 -9.35 29.43 1.62
N ASP A 77 -9.54 29.77 0.33
CA ASP A 77 -10.47 29.05 -0.53
C ASP A 77 -9.99 27.61 -0.76
N LEU A 78 -8.69 27.41 -1.05
CA LEU A 78 -8.12 26.07 -1.21
C LEU A 78 -8.08 25.28 0.09
N ILE A 79 -7.74 25.93 1.22
CA ILE A 79 -7.82 25.29 2.54
C ILE A 79 -9.24 24.82 2.82
N ASN A 80 -10.26 25.61 2.48
CA ASN A 80 -11.67 25.21 2.67
C ASN A 80 -12.09 24.03 1.78
N VAL A 81 -11.56 23.93 0.56
CA VAL A 81 -11.76 22.76 -0.31
C VAL A 81 -11.10 21.53 0.33
N LEU A 82 -9.85 21.65 0.74
CA LEU A 82 -9.08 20.58 1.38
C LEU A 82 -9.77 20.07 2.67
N LEU A 83 -10.17 20.98 3.56
CA LEU A 83 -10.91 20.65 4.79
C LEU A 83 -12.20 19.88 4.49
N ARG A 84 -12.90 20.23 3.41
CA ARG A 84 -14.15 19.57 3.01
C ARG A 84 -13.89 18.15 2.50
N GLN A 85 -12.91 17.98 1.61
CA GLN A 85 -12.52 16.65 1.09
C GLN A 85 -12.13 15.72 2.24
N ILE A 86 -11.30 16.19 3.18
CA ILE A 86 -10.85 15.40 4.33
C ILE A 86 -12.03 14.95 5.19
N ARG A 87 -12.99 15.84 5.46
CA ARG A 87 -14.18 15.52 6.29
C ARG A 87 -15.15 14.55 5.63
N GLN A 88 -15.17 14.49 4.30
CA GLN A 88 -16.05 13.62 3.54
C GLN A 88 -15.45 12.24 3.28
N MET A 89 -14.13 12.09 3.44
CA MET A 89 -13.41 10.86 3.13
C MET A 89 -13.76 9.72 4.09
N GLN A 90 -13.97 8.53 3.51
CA GLN A 90 -14.19 7.28 4.23
C GLN A 90 -12.94 6.39 4.19
N SER A 91 -12.92 5.36 5.06
CA SER A 91 -11.81 4.41 5.12
C SER A 91 -11.74 3.58 3.85
N GLY A 92 -10.58 3.57 3.18
CA GLY A 92 -10.34 2.78 1.97
C GLY A 92 -10.64 3.50 0.64
N GLU A 93 -11.11 4.75 0.67
CA GLU A 93 -11.36 5.54 -0.54
C GLU A 93 -10.06 6.07 -1.16
N THR A 94 -9.46 5.32 -2.09
CA THR A 94 -8.20 5.69 -2.76
C THR A 94 -8.35 6.95 -3.61
N GLU A 95 -9.47 7.14 -4.31
CA GLU A 95 -9.72 8.33 -5.13
C GLU A 95 -9.75 9.62 -4.28
N ALA A 96 -10.38 9.57 -3.10
CA ALA A 96 -10.42 10.69 -2.17
C ALA A 96 -9.02 11.07 -1.68
N GLN A 97 -8.17 10.07 -1.38
CA GLN A 97 -6.78 10.28 -0.99
C GLN A 97 -5.98 10.95 -2.10
N THR A 98 -6.12 10.48 -3.34
CA THR A 98 -5.45 11.10 -4.50
C THR A 98 -5.93 12.54 -4.72
N ALA A 99 -7.22 12.79 -4.62
CA ALA A 99 -7.78 14.14 -4.75
C ALA A 99 -7.27 15.10 -3.65
N ILE A 100 -7.18 14.63 -2.42
CA ILE A 100 -6.59 15.39 -1.29
C ILE A 100 -5.12 15.69 -1.59
N ARG A 101 -4.33 14.70 -2.02
CA ARG A 101 -2.91 14.85 -2.37
C ARG A 101 -2.69 15.87 -3.49
N LEU A 102 -3.54 15.84 -4.53
CA LEU A 102 -3.49 16.83 -5.62
C LEU A 102 -3.86 18.24 -5.13
N THR A 103 -4.82 18.37 -4.23
CA THR A 103 -5.25 19.66 -3.66
C THR A 103 -4.17 20.23 -2.73
N GLN A 104 -3.49 19.38 -1.95
CA GLN A 104 -2.32 19.77 -1.15
C GLN A 104 -1.17 20.24 -2.03
N HIS A 105 -0.90 19.53 -3.14
CA HIS A 105 0.12 19.95 -4.09
C HIS A 105 -0.24 21.30 -4.75
N GLU A 106 -1.49 21.49 -5.15
CA GLU A 106 -1.95 22.77 -5.69
C GLU A 106 -1.80 23.91 -4.68
N LEU A 107 -2.17 23.67 -3.41
CA LEU A 107 -1.99 24.62 -2.32
C LEU A 107 -0.52 25.04 -2.18
N GLU A 108 0.40 24.07 -2.18
CA GLU A 108 1.84 24.33 -2.07
C GLU A 108 2.40 25.06 -3.29
N GLN A 109 1.96 24.71 -4.51
CA GLN A 109 2.40 25.40 -5.74
C GLN A 109 1.95 26.87 -5.79
N ARG A 110 0.73 27.16 -5.30
CA ARG A 110 0.17 28.53 -5.32
C ARG A 110 0.56 29.37 -4.11
N TYR A 111 0.71 28.72 -2.95
CA TYR A 111 1.00 29.35 -1.65
C TYR A 111 2.03 28.51 -0.89
N PRO A 112 3.32 28.58 -1.27
CA PRO A 112 4.35 27.78 -0.62
C PRO A 112 4.37 27.97 0.89
N GLY A 113 4.34 26.88 1.65
CA GLY A 113 4.30 26.91 3.13
C GLY A 113 2.94 27.21 3.74
N ALA A 114 1.85 27.23 2.95
CA ALA A 114 0.49 27.37 3.46
C ALA A 114 0.06 26.16 4.33
N PRO A 115 -0.83 26.35 5.32
CA PRO A 115 -1.44 27.62 5.71
C PRO A 115 -0.47 28.56 6.43
N HIS A 116 -0.45 29.84 6.10
CA HIS A 116 0.36 30.85 6.80
C HIS A 116 -0.31 31.35 8.08
N ASP A 117 -1.65 31.34 8.11
CA ASP A 117 -2.40 31.64 9.33
C ASP A 117 -2.32 30.46 10.31
N LEU A 118 -1.88 30.75 11.54
CA LEU A 118 -1.65 29.72 12.56
C LEU A 118 -2.95 29.01 12.96
N LEU A 119 -4.07 29.73 13.05
CA LEU A 119 -5.36 29.13 13.43
C LEU A 119 -5.89 28.23 12.31
N ALA A 120 -5.77 28.66 11.05
CA ALA A 120 -6.10 27.84 9.90
C ALA A 120 -5.25 26.57 9.84
N ARG A 121 -3.95 26.68 10.14
CA ARG A 121 -3.03 25.54 10.22
C ARG A 121 -3.43 24.55 11.31
N GLU A 122 -3.71 25.03 12.52
CA GLU A 122 -4.17 24.18 13.63
C GLU A 122 -5.51 23.49 13.32
N ALA A 123 -6.46 24.20 12.71
CA ALA A 123 -7.74 23.63 12.28
C ALA A 123 -7.57 22.55 11.20
N LEU A 124 -6.63 22.75 10.26
CA LEU A 124 -6.30 21.78 9.23
C LEU A 124 -5.63 20.53 9.83
N ILE A 125 -4.65 20.70 10.72
CA ILE A 125 -4.01 19.59 11.45
C ILE A 125 -5.05 18.77 12.22
N ALA A 126 -5.93 19.43 12.98
CA ALA A 126 -6.99 18.75 13.72
C ALA A 126 -7.93 17.96 12.80
N THR A 127 -8.26 18.52 11.63
CA THR A 127 -9.11 17.86 10.63
C THR A 127 -8.40 16.66 10.01
N MET A 128 -7.11 16.78 9.66
CA MET A 128 -6.29 15.69 9.15
C MET A 128 -6.11 14.54 10.15
N LEU A 129 -5.89 14.85 11.44
CA LEU A 129 -5.80 13.84 12.51
C LEU A 129 -7.12 13.08 12.73
N GLY A 130 -8.25 13.70 12.39
CA GLY A 130 -9.59 13.10 12.44
C GLY A 130 -9.92 12.18 11.25
N ALA A 131 -9.14 12.23 10.18
CA ALA A 131 -9.34 11.39 9.01
C ALA A 131 -9.04 9.90 9.28
N PRO A 132 -9.47 8.99 8.40
CA PRO A 132 -9.01 7.60 8.39
C PRO A 132 -7.49 7.49 8.54
N ARG A 133 -7.03 6.62 9.44
CA ARG A 133 -5.61 6.49 9.79
C ARG A 133 -4.77 6.13 8.54
N GLY A 134 -3.71 6.92 8.28
CA GLY A 134 -2.76 6.69 7.18
C GLY A 134 -3.24 7.12 5.79
N SER A 135 -4.36 7.83 5.70
CA SER A 135 -4.94 8.26 4.42
C SER A 135 -4.40 9.60 3.89
N ILE A 136 -3.81 10.44 4.74
CA ILE A 136 -3.38 11.80 4.39
C ILE A 136 -1.92 11.99 4.79
N ASP A 137 -1.13 12.52 3.86
CA ASP A 137 0.20 13.02 4.18
C ASP A 137 0.09 14.38 4.87
N MET A 138 0.53 14.46 6.12
CA MET A 138 0.41 15.66 6.94
C MET A 138 1.71 16.49 6.99
N ARG A 139 2.80 16.01 6.39
CA ARG A 139 4.15 16.55 6.60
C ARG A 139 4.24 18.03 6.23
N GLU A 140 3.68 18.42 5.10
CA GLU A 140 3.69 19.81 4.62
C GLU A 140 2.98 20.79 5.57
N VAL A 141 2.08 20.31 6.44
CA VAL A 141 1.35 21.14 7.40
C VAL A 141 1.94 21.03 8.81
N VAL A 142 2.31 19.81 9.23
CA VAL A 142 2.81 19.52 10.58
C VAL A 142 4.25 20.00 10.74
N ARG A 143 5.14 19.76 9.77
CA ARG A 143 6.56 20.13 9.89
C ARG A 143 6.73 21.63 10.10
N PRO A 144 6.14 22.52 9.28
CA PRO A 144 6.26 23.95 9.50
C PRO A 144 5.58 24.42 10.80
N PHE A 145 4.53 23.72 11.26
CA PHE A 145 3.91 24.00 12.57
C PHE A 145 4.88 23.70 13.73
N ILE A 146 5.51 22.53 13.73
CA ILE A 146 6.47 22.14 14.77
C ILE A 146 7.71 23.05 14.72
N GLU A 147 8.26 23.33 13.53
CA GLU A 147 9.40 24.23 13.35
C GLU A 147 9.13 25.62 13.94
N ALA A 148 7.98 26.22 13.61
CA ALA A 148 7.58 27.52 14.16
C ALA A 148 7.46 27.49 15.70
N ARG A 149 6.90 26.42 16.27
CA ARG A 149 6.77 26.27 17.73
C ARG A 149 8.12 26.09 18.41
N LEU A 150 9.01 25.29 17.83
CA LEU A 150 10.36 25.05 18.33
C LEU A 150 11.25 26.30 18.26
N SER A 151 11.11 27.12 17.22
CA SER A 151 11.87 28.38 17.07
C SER A 151 11.66 29.37 18.24
N SER A 152 10.54 29.24 18.96
CA SER A 152 10.22 30.05 20.13
C SER A 152 10.78 29.51 21.46
N GLN A 153 11.47 28.37 21.42
CA GLN A 153 11.96 27.66 22.62
C GLN A 153 13.49 27.56 22.61
N PRO A 154 14.15 27.66 23.78
CA PRO A 154 15.58 27.40 23.87
C PRO A 154 15.86 25.90 23.72
N ILE A 155 16.48 25.49 22.62
CA ILE A 155 16.83 24.09 22.36
C ILE A 155 18.30 23.87 22.72
N ASN A 156 18.57 22.89 23.58
CA ASN A 156 19.93 22.48 23.92
C ASN A 156 20.40 21.39 22.96
N LEU A 157 21.23 21.74 21.98
CA LEU A 157 21.79 20.80 20.99
C LEU A 157 23.04 20.05 21.49
N GLN A 158 23.24 19.99 22.80
CA GLN A 158 24.29 19.17 23.43
C GLN A 158 23.74 17.88 24.05
N ALA A 159 22.41 17.75 24.18
CA ALA A 159 21.77 16.56 24.74
C ALA A 159 20.40 16.35 24.11
N ALA A 160 19.93 15.11 24.11
CA ALA A 160 18.58 14.79 23.66
C ALA A 160 17.54 15.58 24.49
N SER A 161 16.56 16.15 23.81
CA SER A 161 15.50 16.97 24.41
C SER A 161 14.12 16.46 23.98
N LEU A 162 13.12 16.62 24.85
CA LEU A 162 11.74 16.16 24.62
C LEU A 162 10.77 17.33 24.81
N PHE A 163 9.88 17.53 23.85
CA PHE A 163 8.87 18.58 23.87
C PHE A 163 7.47 18.02 23.62
N ASP A 164 6.46 18.65 24.22
CA ASP A 164 5.05 18.48 23.87
C ASP A 164 4.59 19.74 23.13
N VAL A 165 4.18 19.56 21.87
CA VAL A 165 3.69 20.64 21.01
C VAL A 165 2.27 20.31 20.59
N ASN A 166 1.28 20.84 21.30
CA ASN A 166 -0.15 20.61 21.03
C ASN A 166 -0.51 19.11 20.92
N GLY A 167 0.04 18.27 21.82
CA GLY A 167 -0.20 16.83 21.82
C GLY A 167 0.68 16.03 20.86
N PHE A 168 1.59 16.69 20.13
CA PHE A 168 2.69 16.02 19.44
C PHE A 168 3.87 15.85 20.40
N ARG A 169 4.39 14.63 20.49
CA ARG A 169 5.68 14.36 21.12
C ARG A 169 6.77 14.66 20.10
N VAL A 170 7.70 15.54 20.46
CA VAL A 170 8.84 15.90 19.61
C VAL A 170 10.13 15.62 20.37
N GLU A 171 10.84 14.58 19.93
CA GLU A 171 12.18 14.24 20.42
C GLU A 171 13.22 14.86 19.51
N VAL A 172 14.16 15.60 20.08
CA VAL A 172 15.27 16.24 19.38
C VAL A 172 16.55 15.56 19.82
N THR A 173 17.20 14.85 18.90
CA THR A 173 18.45 14.13 19.10
C THR A 173 19.57 14.86 18.37
N PRO A 174 20.58 15.40 19.07
CA PRO A 174 21.72 16.04 18.41
C PRO A 174 22.44 15.07 17.46
N ALA A 175 22.77 15.54 16.27
CA ALA A 175 23.53 14.81 15.26
C ALA A 175 24.36 15.80 14.44
N ASN A 176 25.48 15.36 13.88
CA ASN A 176 26.32 16.23 13.05
C ASN A 176 26.16 15.85 11.58
N PHE A 177 25.25 16.48 10.84
CA PHE A 177 25.00 16.09 9.44
C PHE A 177 25.90 16.82 8.44
N ASP A 178 26.43 18.00 8.80
CA ASP A 178 27.24 18.82 7.89
C ASP A 178 28.70 19.03 8.30
N GLY A 179 29.12 18.54 9.48
CA GLY A 179 30.47 18.73 9.99
C GLY A 179 30.70 20.09 10.68
N LEU A 180 29.66 20.91 10.85
CA LEU A 180 29.77 22.30 11.28
C LEU A 180 29.10 22.55 12.64
N ALA A 181 29.33 23.74 13.17
CA ALA A 181 28.63 24.26 14.35
C ALA A 181 27.67 25.39 13.91
N PRO A 182 26.52 25.58 14.59
CA PRO A 182 26.02 24.77 15.72
C PRO A 182 25.56 23.37 15.29
N MET A 183 25.57 22.42 16.22
CA MET A 183 25.21 21.01 15.99
C MET A 183 23.83 20.88 15.33
N ASP A 184 23.66 19.97 14.38
CA ASP A 184 22.37 19.64 13.78
C ASP A 184 21.52 18.74 14.71
N ALA A 185 20.33 18.37 14.26
CA ALA A 185 19.49 17.45 15.01
C ALA A 185 18.60 16.56 14.12
N LEU A 186 18.40 15.32 14.56
CA LEU A 186 17.28 14.48 14.14
C LEU A 186 16.08 14.76 15.04
N LEU A 187 14.91 14.97 14.43
CA LEU A 187 13.65 15.04 15.15
C LEU A 187 12.83 13.78 14.89
N TYR A 188 12.23 13.26 15.96
CA TYR A 188 11.17 12.26 15.91
C TYR A 188 9.87 12.88 16.39
N ILE A 189 8.87 12.95 15.50
CA ILE A 189 7.60 13.63 15.73
C ILE A 189 6.49 12.59 15.73
N ARG A 190 5.71 12.50 16.81
CA ARG A 190 4.63 11.52 16.97
C ARG A 190 3.34 12.14 17.52
N TYR A 191 2.19 11.76 16.97
CA TYR A 191 0.86 12.04 17.53
C TYR A 191 0.01 10.76 17.62
N PRO A 192 -0.75 10.55 18.71
CA PRO A 192 -0.70 11.33 19.96
C PRO A 192 0.65 11.16 20.67
N ALA A 193 0.97 12.08 21.59
CA ALA A 193 2.23 12.06 22.35
C ALA A 193 2.37 10.85 23.29
N ASN A 194 1.28 10.15 23.58
CA ASN A 194 1.24 8.99 24.47
C ASN A 194 1.52 7.68 23.70
N ASP A 195 1.41 6.55 24.39
CA ASP A 195 1.70 5.22 23.83
C ASP A 195 0.58 4.63 22.96
N GLU A 196 -0.49 5.38 22.67
CA GLU A 196 -1.53 4.93 21.73
C GLU A 196 -0.98 4.76 20.32
N ALA A 197 -1.70 4.00 19.50
CA ALA A 197 -1.33 3.77 18.10
C ALA A 197 -1.15 5.12 17.36
N PRO A 198 0.00 5.38 16.71
CA PRO A 198 0.26 6.67 16.11
C PRO A 198 -0.71 6.94 14.97
N ARG A 199 -1.24 8.17 14.93
CA ARG A 199 -1.93 8.76 13.78
C ARG A 199 -1.00 9.55 12.88
N TYR A 200 0.13 9.99 13.43
CA TYR A 200 1.23 10.62 12.71
C TYR A 200 2.55 10.25 13.38
N GLU A 201 3.54 9.91 12.57
CA GLU A 201 4.89 9.52 12.95
C GLU A 201 5.83 9.92 11.80
N ASP A 202 6.87 10.67 12.12
CA ASP A 202 7.76 11.26 11.13
C ASP A 202 9.16 11.49 11.71
N TYR A 203 10.17 11.34 10.85
CA TYR A 203 11.54 11.73 11.14
C TYR A 203 11.94 12.90 10.26
N VAL A 204 12.58 13.90 10.87
CA VAL A 204 13.01 15.12 10.18
C VAL A 204 14.44 15.44 10.55
N LEU A 205 15.30 15.65 9.56
CA LEU A 205 16.62 16.22 9.79
C LEU A 205 16.46 17.73 9.87
N ALA A 206 17.14 18.36 10.82
CA ALA A 206 17.15 19.80 10.96
C ALA A 206 18.57 20.32 11.12
N ARG A 207 18.87 21.41 10.44
CA ARG A 207 20.14 22.13 10.55
C ARG A 207 20.13 23.04 11.76
N GLY A 208 21.22 23.02 12.52
CA GLY A 208 21.47 24.00 13.57
C GLY A 208 21.75 25.38 12.99
N THR A 209 21.08 26.42 13.48
CA THR A 209 21.35 27.82 13.12
C THR A 209 21.43 28.70 14.36
N THR A 210 21.89 29.94 14.19
CA THR A 210 21.85 30.95 15.26
C THR A 210 20.44 31.34 15.68
N ALA A 211 19.44 31.07 14.83
CA ALA A 211 18.02 31.34 15.07
C ALA A 211 17.25 30.12 15.61
N GLY A 212 17.90 28.97 15.80
CA GLY A 212 17.27 27.71 16.20
C GLY A 212 17.47 26.61 15.16
N LEU A 213 16.51 25.69 15.05
CA LEU A 213 16.54 24.60 14.08
C LEU A 213 15.82 25.00 12.79
N THR A 214 16.40 24.65 11.64
CA THR A 214 15.75 24.77 10.33
C THR A 214 15.57 23.39 9.72
N PHE A 215 14.34 23.02 9.37
CA PHE A 215 14.05 21.69 8.87
C PHE A 215 14.57 21.50 7.43
N LEU A 216 15.14 20.33 7.16
CA LEU A 216 15.71 20.00 5.87
C LEU A 216 14.78 19.09 5.09
N ASN A 217 14.58 19.43 3.83
CA ASN A 217 13.80 18.61 2.91
C ASN A 217 14.67 17.48 2.34
N ALA A 218 14.13 16.27 2.39
CA ALA A 218 14.74 15.08 1.82
C ALA A 218 14.21 14.79 0.41
N VAL A 219 15.09 14.32 -0.47
CA VAL A 219 14.74 13.88 -1.82
C VAL A 219 15.30 12.46 -2.05
N PRO A 220 14.42 11.45 -2.24
CA PRO A 220 12.97 11.48 -1.99
C PRO A 220 12.64 11.79 -0.53
N ALA A 221 11.37 12.09 -0.25
CA ALA A 221 10.94 12.38 1.12
C ALA A 221 11.10 11.14 2.02
N LEU A 222 11.55 11.35 3.26
CA LEU A 222 11.66 10.30 4.29
C LEU A 222 10.32 9.56 4.48
N PRO A 223 10.31 8.25 4.77
CA PRO A 223 9.05 7.55 5.04
C PRO A 223 8.34 8.12 6.28
N ALA A 224 7.01 8.13 6.25
CA ALA A 224 6.17 8.52 7.37
C ALA A 224 5.18 7.39 7.70
N ALA A 225 4.74 7.29 8.95
CA ALA A 225 3.76 6.29 9.37
C ALA A 225 2.66 6.91 10.22
N PRO A 226 1.47 6.30 10.25
CA PRO A 226 0.93 5.50 9.16
C PRO A 226 0.74 6.39 7.90
N LEU A 227 1.10 5.91 6.72
CA LEU A 227 0.84 6.61 5.45
C LEU A 227 0.81 5.61 4.28
N GLY A 228 -0.32 5.53 3.58
CA GLY A 228 -0.50 4.56 2.48
C GLY A 228 -0.31 3.12 2.96
N ALA A 229 0.65 2.41 2.36
CA ALA A 229 1.01 1.06 2.76
C ALA A 229 1.90 1.01 4.02
N VAL A 230 2.59 2.10 4.37
CA VAL A 230 3.52 2.16 5.50
C VAL A 230 2.74 2.22 6.82
N GLU A 231 2.91 1.21 7.67
CA GLU A 231 2.21 1.11 8.96
C GLU A 231 3.07 1.57 10.15
N ARG A 232 4.38 1.44 10.02
CA ARG A 232 5.36 1.77 11.07
C ARG A 232 6.67 2.22 10.43
N ILE A 233 7.31 3.21 11.05
CA ILE A 233 8.71 3.56 10.79
C ILE A 233 9.54 3.37 12.06
N GLU A 234 10.82 3.08 11.92
CA GLU A 234 11.73 2.90 13.06
C GLU A 234 13.13 3.39 12.71
N LEU A 235 13.73 4.17 13.61
CA LEU A 235 15.14 4.56 13.53
C LEU A 235 16.01 3.32 13.76
N GLN A 236 16.63 2.83 12.71
CA GLN A 236 17.57 1.70 12.79
C GLN A 236 18.94 2.18 13.25
N ARG A 237 19.40 3.33 12.73
CA ARG A 237 20.71 3.87 13.06
C ARG A 237 20.84 5.37 12.77
N LEU A 238 21.65 6.04 13.58
CA LEU A 238 22.08 7.44 13.41
C LEU A 238 23.56 7.53 13.80
N ALA A 239 24.47 7.46 12.83
CA ALA A 239 25.92 7.47 13.02
C ALA A 239 26.64 7.78 11.69
N ASP A 240 27.96 7.93 11.70
CA ASP A 240 28.76 8.05 10.47
C ASP A 240 28.96 6.65 9.87
N PHE A 241 28.22 6.34 8.80
CA PHE A 241 28.26 5.01 8.19
C PHE A 241 29.34 4.89 7.11
N ASN A 242 29.96 6.01 6.72
CA ASN A 242 30.81 6.09 5.54
C ASN A 242 32.25 6.56 5.86
N GLY A 243 32.51 6.94 7.12
CA GLY A 243 33.79 7.39 7.65
C GLY A 243 34.17 8.83 7.31
N ASP A 244 33.25 9.68 6.86
CA ASP A 244 33.52 11.07 6.45
C ASP A 244 33.40 12.09 7.59
N GLY A 245 33.07 11.65 8.79
CA GLY A 245 32.89 12.47 9.99
C GLY A 245 31.51 13.15 10.09
N THR A 246 30.59 12.86 9.16
CA THR A 246 29.19 13.30 9.21
C THR A 246 28.27 12.13 9.48
N ALA A 247 27.17 12.37 10.18
CA ALA A 247 26.18 11.36 10.46
C ALA A 247 25.28 11.10 9.25
N GLU A 248 24.89 9.85 9.09
CA GLU A 248 23.80 9.40 8.26
C GLU A 248 22.63 8.90 9.11
N LEU A 249 21.46 8.86 8.47
CA LEU A 249 20.22 8.41 9.06
C LEU A 249 19.72 7.17 8.33
N ALA A 250 19.42 6.11 9.08
CA ALA A 250 18.79 4.91 8.55
C ALA A 250 17.45 4.63 9.22
N ILE A 251 16.38 4.62 8.42
CA ILE A 251 15.01 4.41 8.87
C ILE A 251 14.43 3.23 8.12
N SER A 252 13.87 2.27 8.85
CA SER A 252 13.08 1.21 8.26
C SER A 252 11.62 1.60 8.17
N ALA A 253 10.95 1.25 7.07
CA ALA A 253 9.51 1.31 6.92
C ALA A 253 8.95 -0.11 6.79
N ALA A 254 7.99 -0.44 7.64
CA ALA A 254 7.22 -1.68 7.55
C ALA A 254 5.89 -1.41 6.84
N GLU A 255 5.66 -2.13 5.73
CA GLU A 255 4.44 -2.02 4.95
C GLU A 255 3.42 -3.12 5.32
N ARG A 256 2.13 -2.80 5.19
CA ARG A 256 1.05 -3.74 5.43
C ARG A 256 1.22 -4.99 4.57
N SER A 257 1.24 -6.15 5.21
CA SER A 257 1.34 -7.46 4.55
C SER A 257 2.64 -7.70 3.76
N ALA A 258 3.62 -6.80 3.82
CA ALA A 258 4.92 -7.01 3.21
C ALA A 258 5.75 -8.00 4.04
N LEU A 259 6.41 -8.94 3.35
CA LEU A 259 7.31 -9.91 4.00
C LEU A 259 8.61 -9.23 4.48
N ASN A 260 9.08 -8.25 3.72
CA ASN A 260 10.28 -7.48 4.04
C ASN A 260 9.90 -6.03 4.36
N GLN A 261 10.68 -5.42 5.24
CA GLN A 261 10.72 -3.98 5.47
C GLN A 261 11.66 -3.32 4.45
N THR A 262 11.47 -2.04 4.20
CA THR A 262 12.37 -1.23 3.36
C THR A 262 13.23 -0.35 4.26
N LEU A 263 14.56 -0.43 4.12
CA LEU A 263 15.50 0.49 4.77
C LEU A 263 15.80 1.66 3.83
N TYR A 264 15.66 2.87 4.36
CA TYR A 264 16.09 4.08 3.68
C TYR A 264 17.30 4.64 4.40
N VAL A 265 18.37 4.88 3.66
CA VAL A 265 19.59 5.52 4.19
C VAL A 265 19.71 6.91 3.59
N TYR A 266 19.77 7.93 4.43
CA TYR A 266 19.84 9.33 4.06
C TYR A 266 21.12 9.98 4.60
N GLY A 267 21.70 10.87 3.79
CA GLY A 267 22.82 11.71 4.18
C GLY A 267 22.65 13.12 3.63
N LEU A 268 23.27 14.10 4.28
CA LEU A 268 23.27 15.48 3.78
C LEU A 268 24.37 15.64 2.71
N ARG A 269 23.99 16.08 1.51
CA ARG A 269 24.89 16.28 0.37
C ARG A 269 24.59 17.64 -0.26
N THR A 270 25.57 18.55 -0.23
CA THR A 270 25.47 19.87 -0.87
C THR A 270 24.16 20.60 -0.49
N ASP A 271 23.90 20.70 0.82
CA ASP A 271 22.71 21.32 1.43
C ASP A 271 21.35 20.61 1.20
N ARG A 272 21.36 19.38 0.67
CA ARG A 272 20.13 18.58 0.51
C ARG A 272 20.25 17.24 1.18
N VAL A 273 19.20 16.81 1.86
CA VAL A 273 19.12 15.44 2.37
C VAL A 273 18.79 14.54 1.19
N ALA A 274 19.71 13.64 0.86
CA ALA A 274 19.58 12.73 -0.27
C ALA A 274 19.52 11.30 0.24
N GLN A 275 18.72 10.45 -0.40
CA GLN A 275 18.84 9.02 -0.21
C GLN A 275 20.15 8.55 -0.84
N ILE A 276 20.98 7.86 -0.06
CA ILE A 276 22.32 7.41 -0.43
C ILE A 276 22.39 5.88 -0.58
N SER A 277 21.26 5.19 -0.60
CA SER A 277 21.19 3.83 -1.17
C SER A 277 21.09 3.91 -2.70
N GLN A 278 21.49 2.85 -3.40
CA GLN A 278 21.38 2.78 -4.85
C GLN A 278 19.95 3.12 -5.34
N PRO A 279 19.76 4.13 -6.23
CA PRO A 279 18.42 4.62 -6.58
C PRO A 279 17.46 3.60 -7.19
N ASP A 280 18.01 2.65 -7.96
CA ASP A 280 17.21 1.65 -8.70
C ASP A 280 17.01 0.34 -7.93
N VAL A 281 17.52 0.23 -6.70
CA VAL A 281 17.43 -0.99 -5.91
C VAL A 281 17.03 -0.66 -4.47
N ALA A 282 15.80 -1.01 -4.11
CA ALA A 282 15.32 -0.88 -2.74
C ALA A 282 16.11 -1.81 -1.81
N LEU A 283 16.51 -1.29 -0.65
CA LEU A 283 17.14 -2.08 0.41
C LEU A 283 16.04 -2.73 1.24
N THR A 284 15.66 -3.95 0.86
CA THR A 284 14.65 -4.71 1.60
C THR A 284 15.29 -5.67 2.60
N PHE A 285 14.66 -5.87 3.75
CA PHE A 285 15.15 -6.81 4.76
C PHE A 285 14.04 -7.32 5.68
N THR A 286 14.21 -8.53 6.21
CA THR A 286 13.47 -9.05 7.37
C THR A 286 14.23 -8.78 8.66
N GLU A 287 15.57 -8.85 8.61
CA GLU A 287 16.46 -8.71 9.77
C GLU A 287 17.78 -8.05 9.35
N ILE A 288 18.29 -7.14 10.17
CA ILE A 288 19.67 -6.63 10.09
C ILE A 288 20.55 -7.59 10.89
N ARG A 289 21.40 -8.36 10.20
CA ARG A 289 22.25 -9.39 10.84
C ARG A 289 23.48 -8.78 11.48
N ASP A 290 24.10 -7.87 10.75
CA ASP A 290 25.30 -7.17 11.19
C ASP A 290 25.35 -5.79 10.56
N TRP A 291 25.80 -4.82 11.34
CA TRP A 291 26.10 -3.48 10.88
C TRP A 291 27.14 -2.90 11.86
N PRO A 292 28.44 -3.09 11.61
CA PRO A 292 29.50 -2.75 12.56
C PRO A 292 29.42 -1.28 12.99
N ALA A 293 29.63 -1.03 14.29
CA ALA A 293 29.82 0.31 14.82
C ALA A 293 31.24 0.76 14.50
N ASP A 294 31.33 1.89 13.81
CA ASP A 294 32.41 2.82 13.53
C ASP A 294 33.79 2.44 14.14
N ASP A 295 34.81 2.30 13.27
CA ASP A 295 36.28 2.24 13.52
C ASP A 295 37.02 1.00 12.96
N GLU A 296 36.32 -0.10 12.63
CA GLU A 296 36.99 -1.33 12.13
C GLU A 296 37.17 -1.39 10.59
N GLY A 297 36.73 -0.36 9.87
CA GLY A 297 36.90 -0.25 8.41
C GLY A 297 36.06 -1.24 7.59
N ASN A 298 35.01 -1.81 8.19
CA ASN A 298 34.06 -2.66 7.48
C ASN A 298 32.68 -1.97 7.43
N ASP A 299 32.51 -1.05 6.45
CA ASP A 299 31.27 -0.31 6.17
C ASP A 299 30.21 -1.20 5.48
N GLU A 300 30.13 -2.45 5.90
CA GLU A 300 29.26 -3.48 5.34
C GLU A 300 28.04 -3.68 6.24
N LEU A 301 26.86 -3.44 5.67
CA LEU A 301 25.57 -3.78 6.26
C LEU A 301 25.14 -5.15 5.73
N ALA A 302 25.01 -6.16 6.60
CA ALA A 302 24.51 -7.47 6.24
C ALA A 302 23.04 -7.61 6.64
N VAL A 303 22.17 -7.87 5.66
CA VAL A 303 20.74 -8.06 5.90
C VAL A 303 20.24 -9.40 5.38
N THR A 304 19.22 -9.95 6.02
CA THR A 304 18.46 -11.09 5.49
C THR A 304 17.26 -10.56 4.71
N THR A 305 17.13 -10.95 3.44
CA THR A 305 15.91 -10.73 2.63
C THR A 305 15.18 -12.07 2.47
N ARG A 306 13.84 -12.04 2.48
CA ARG A 306 13.02 -13.24 2.24
C ARG A 306 12.13 -13.08 1.02
N ARG A 307 11.73 -14.21 0.42
CA ARG A 307 10.65 -14.28 -0.57
C ARG A 307 9.78 -15.50 -0.29
N ILE A 308 8.54 -15.44 -0.76
CA ILE A 308 7.59 -16.56 -0.68
C ILE A 308 7.87 -17.49 -1.85
N GLU A 309 8.16 -18.77 -1.56
CA GLU A 309 8.30 -19.83 -2.57
C GLU A 309 6.96 -20.57 -2.76
N SER A 310 6.20 -20.75 -1.68
CA SER A 310 4.84 -21.31 -1.74
C SER A 310 3.96 -20.68 -0.66
N ALA A 311 2.95 -19.92 -1.08
CA ALA A 311 1.98 -19.32 -0.17
C ALA A 311 1.10 -20.39 0.51
N PHE A 312 0.78 -21.48 -0.20
CA PHE A 312 0.00 -22.61 0.32
C PHE A 312 0.72 -23.28 1.50
N TRP A 313 1.98 -23.65 1.31
CA TRP A 313 2.78 -24.29 2.35
C TRP A 313 3.33 -23.30 3.39
N GLY A 314 3.42 -22.02 3.03
CA GLY A 314 4.16 -21.03 3.81
C GLY A 314 5.68 -21.16 3.66
N CYS A 315 6.16 -21.80 2.58
CA CYS A 315 7.59 -21.91 2.34
C CYS A 315 8.16 -20.55 1.95
N GLN A 316 9.23 -20.18 2.64
CA GLN A 316 10.01 -18.98 2.37
C GLN A 316 11.45 -19.38 2.09
N SER A 317 12.10 -18.66 1.18
CA SER A 317 13.54 -18.71 1.00
C SER A 317 14.16 -17.43 1.51
N GLU A 318 15.40 -17.51 1.97
CA GLU A 318 16.17 -16.37 2.45
C GLU A 318 17.47 -16.18 1.66
N LEU A 319 17.91 -14.93 1.57
CA LEU A 319 19.15 -14.51 0.96
C LEU A 319 19.82 -13.52 1.90
N THR A 320 21.10 -13.72 2.19
CA THR A 320 21.91 -12.67 2.83
C THR A 320 22.38 -11.70 1.73
N VAL A 321 22.09 -10.41 1.92
CA VAL A 321 22.54 -9.34 1.02
C VAL A 321 23.47 -8.43 1.79
N PHE A 322 24.66 -8.20 1.25
CA PHE A 322 25.63 -7.28 1.81
C PHE A 322 25.51 -5.93 1.11
N TRP A 323 25.38 -4.85 1.87
CA TRP A 323 25.32 -3.49 1.37
C TRP A 323 26.59 -2.77 1.77
N ARG A 324 27.38 -2.36 0.77
CA ARG A 324 28.66 -1.72 0.99
C ARG A 324 28.62 -0.28 0.50
N TRP A 325 29.22 0.63 1.27
CA TRP A 325 29.47 1.97 0.80
C TRP A 325 30.53 1.97 -0.31
N ASN A 326 30.16 2.41 -1.51
CA ASN A 326 31.12 2.71 -2.56
C ASN A 326 30.57 3.77 -3.52
N THR A 327 31.46 4.59 -4.10
CA THR A 327 31.08 5.57 -5.13
C THR A 327 29.90 6.45 -4.69
N ASN A 328 29.89 6.88 -3.42
CA ASN A 328 28.85 7.69 -2.78
C ASN A 328 27.47 7.03 -2.60
N TYR A 329 27.37 5.70 -2.71
CA TYR A 329 26.13 4.97 -2.45
C TYR A 329 26.36 3.67 -1.68
N PHE A 330 25.38 3.26 -0.87
CA PHE A 330 25.24 1.87 -0.44
C PHE A 330 24.74 1.03 -1.61
N ARG A 331 25.52 0.01 -1.98
CA ARG A 331 25.19 -0.90 -3.10
C ARG A 331 25.10 -2.34 -2.63
N PRO A 332 24.13 -3.11 -3.16
CA PRO A 332 24.00 -4.51 -2.84
C PRO A 332 25.09 -5.33 -3.54
N THR A 333 25.67 -6.25 -2.79
CA THR A 333 26.47 -7.37 -3.28
C THR A 333 25.76 -8.62 -2.78
N PRO A 334 24.85 -9.21 -3.58
CA PRO A 334 24.11 -10.38 -3.14
C PRO A 334 25.07 -11.55 -2.92
N ASP A 335 24.76 -12.41 -1.96
CA ASP A 335 25.47 -13.68 -1.81
C ASP A 335 25.32 -14.50 -3.10
N SER A 336 26.44 -15.06 -3.56
CA SER A 336 26.52 -15.97 -4.69
C SER A 336 25.64 -17.22 -4.55
N ALA A 337 25.28 -17.62 -3.32
CA ALA A 337 24.40 -18.75 -3.06
C ALA A 337 22.95 -18.54 -3.55
N GLY A 338 22.52 -17.29 -3.75
CA GLY A 338 21.15 -16.97 -4.11
C GLY A 338 20.15 -17.22 -2.98
N PHE A 339 18.86 -17.24 -3.32
CA PHE A 339 17.81 -17.56 -2.35
C PHE A 339 17.83 -19.05 -2.01
N LEU A 340 17.98 -19.35 -0.73
CA LEU A 340 17.95 -20.73 -0.21
C LEU A 340 16.63 -20.96 0.54
N PRO A 341 15.85 -22.01 0.20
CA PRO A 341 14.68 -22.38 0.97
C PRO A 341 15.04 -22.61 2.44
N GLN A 342 14.22 -22.10 3.35
CA GLN A 342 14.42 -22.34 4.77
C GLN A 342 14.27 -23.83 5.09
N ASN A 343 15.01 -24.34 6.08
CA ASN A 343 14.90 -25.73 6.52
C ASN A 343 13.67 -25.94 7.41
N THR A 344 12.49 -25.77 6.83
CA THR A 344 11.16 -25.90 7.46
C THR A 344 10.39 -27.05 6.84
N LEU A 345 9.38 -27.59 7.55
CA LEU A 345 8.43 -28.53 6.97
C LEU A 345 7.76 -27.92 5.74
N ALA A 346 7.40 -26.63 5.82
CA ALA A 346 6.77 -25.91 4.71
C ALA A 346 7.57 -26.01 3.41
N CYS A 347 8.89 -25.80 3.47
CA CYS A 347 9.74 -25.88 2.28
C CYS A 347 10.04 -27.30 1.82
N ARG A 348 10.08 -28.27 2.75
CA ARG A 348 10.15 -29.69 2.35
C ARG A 348 8.89 -30.10 1.59
N LEU A 349 7.71 -29.73 2.08
CA LEU A 349 6.44 -30.02 1.40
C LEU A 349 6.32 -29.30 0.06
N ALA A 350 6.72 -28.03 -0.01
CA ALA A 350 6.74 -27.28 -1.27
C ALA A 350 7.67 -27.91 -2.33
N SER A 351 8.77 -28.54 -1.91
CA SER A 351 9.69 -29.23 -2.83
C SER A 351 9.14 -30.53 -3.42
N LEU A 352 8.02 -31.05 -2.88
CA LEU A 352 7.35 -32.24 -3.39
C LEU A 352 6.35 -31.95 -4.51
N GLU A 353 6.04 -30.67 -4.76
CA GLU A 353 5.08 -30.28 -5.79
C GLU A 353 5.60 -30.55 -7.22
N PRO A 354 4.71 -30.85 -8.19
CA PRO A 354 3.25 -30.98 -8.05
C PRO A 354 2.83 -32.34 -7.47
N LEU A 355 2.13 -32.34 -6.33
CA LEU A 355 1.72 -33.57 -5.64
C LEU A 355 0.61 -34.33 -6.38
N PHE A 356 -0.40 -33.61 -6.86
CA PHE A 356 -1.61 -34.20 -7.43
C PHE A 356 -1.48 -34.59 -8.91
N ALA A 357 -0.44 -34.11 -9.59
CA ALA A 357 -0.13 -34.49 -10.97
C ALA A 357 0.59 -35.84 -11.09
N GLN A 358 1.00 -36.43 -9.96
CA GLN A 358 1.70 -37.71 -9.87
C GLN A 358 0.74 -38.83 -9.37
N PRO A 359 1.06 -40.11 -9.63
CA PRO A 359 0.28 -41.23 -9.09
C PRO A 359 0.17 -41.16 -7.55
N PRO A 360 -1.02 -41.31 -6.95
CA PRO A 360 -1.22 -41.12 -5.50
C PRO A 360 -0.33 -42.00 -4.63
N ALA A 361 -0.16 -43.27 -5.03
CA ALA A 361 0.62 -44.25 -4.28
C ALA A 361 2.09 -43.80 -4.11
N ASP A 362 2.72 -43.26 -5.16
CA ASP A 362 4.13 -42.85 -5.15
C ASP A 362 4.36 -41.63 -4.24
N VAL A 363 3.40 -40.72 -4.20
CA VAL A 363 3.49 -39.46 -3.44
C VAL A 363 3.14 -39.66 -1.96
N THR A 364 2.24 -40.60 -1.68
CA THR A 364 1.75 -40.89 -0.33
C THR A 364 2.89 -41.25 0.62
N ASP A 365 3.77 -42.19 0.23
CA ASP A 365 4.91 -42.62 1.05
C ASP A 365 5.89 -41.45 1.32
N LEU A 366 6.14 -40.63 0.30
CA LEU A 366 7.02 -39.48 0.40
C LEU A 366 6.46 -38.41 1.35
N LEU A 367 5.16 -38.15 1.26
CA LEU A 367 4.47 -37.18 2.12
C LEU A 367 4.40 -37.67 3.57
N GLU A 368 4.07 -38.94 3.81
CA GLU A 368 4.08 -39.56 5.13
C GLU A 368 5.45 -39.42 5.79
N SER A 369 6.53 -39.78 5.08
CA SER A 369 7.89 -39.68 5.61
C SER A 369 8.31 -38.24 5.93
N THR A 370 7.82 -37.27 5.16
CA THR A 370 8.10 -35.84 5.36
C THR A 370 7.38 -35.28 6.59
N LEU A 371 6.16 -35.77 6.87
CA LEU A 371 5.32 -35.30 7.98
C LEU A 371 5.74 -35.84 9.35
N ILE A 372 6.50 -36.94 9.43
CA ILE A 372 6.98 -37.53 10.69
C ILE A 372 7.94 -36.59 11.45
N VAL A 373 8.56 -35.64 10.74
CA VAL A 373 9.66 -34.82 11.26
C VAL A 373 9.19 -33.38 11.46
N THR A 374 8.57 -33.03 12.60
CA THR A 374 8.58 -31.62 13.07
C THR A 374 7.99 -31.42 14.47
N MET A 375 8.71 -30.67 15.31
CA MET A 375 8.15 -29.96 16.46
C MET A 375 7.98 -28.48 16.06
N GLY A 376 6.81 -27.89 16.30
CA GLY A 376 6.58 -26.44 16.18
C GLY A 376 5.87 -25.93 14.92
N GLU A 377 5.63 -26.75 13.88
CA GLU A 377 4.95 -26.35 12.63
C GLU A 377 3.54 -26.97 12.50
N THR A 378 2.74 -26.90 13.57
CA THR A 378 1.44 -27.61 13.66
C THR A 378 0.49 -27.30 12.50
N GLN A 379 0.36 -26.03 12.08
CA GLN A 379 -0.55 -25.67 10.99
C GLN A 379 -0.11 -26.25 9.64
N THR A 380 1.19 -26.19 9.33
CA THR A 380 1.76 -26.76 8.11
C THR A 380 1.61 -28.28 8.09
N ALA A 381 1.85 -28.94 9.23
CA ALA A 381 1.63 -30.38 9.38
C ALA A 381 0.15 -30.75 9.17
N GLN A 382 -0.78 -29.98 9.74
CA GLN A 382 -2.22 -30.18 9.52
C GLN A 382 -2.62 -30.01 8.05
N ARG A 383 -2.05 -29.02 7.34
CA ARG A 383 -2.24 -28.88 5.88
C ARG A 383 -1.73 -30.10 5.13
N GLY A 384 -0.51 -30.55 5.43
CA GLY A 384 0.08 -31.73 4.79
C GLY A 384 -0.73 -33.00 5.05
N ARG A 385 -1.26 -33.18 6.26
CA ARG A 385 -2.15 -34.31 6.60
C ARG A 385 -3.50 -34.22 5.87
N MET A 386 -4.02 -33.02 5.64
CA MET A 386 -5.24 -32.84 4.83
C MET A 386 -4.99 -33.21 3.36
N VAL A 387 -3.84 -32.80 2.81
CA VAL A 387 -3.39 -33.20 1.46
C VAL A 387 -3.20 -34.71 1.39
N LEU A 388 -2.59 -35.33 2.41
CA LEU A 388 -2.43 -36.78 2.53
C LEU A 388 -3.78 -37.52 2.53
N ALA A 389 -4.78 -37.01 3.27
CA ALA A 389 -6.12 -37.61 3.25
C ALA A 389 -6.76 -37.55 1.86
N MET A 390 -6.54 -36.46 1.12
CA MET A 390 -7.00 -36.35 -0.26
C MET A 390 -6.27 -37.34 -1.18
N LEU A 391 -4.95 -37.52 -1.00
CA LEU A 391 -4.19 -38.53 -1.74
C LEU A 391 -4.64 -39.96 -1.44
N TYR A 392 -4.92 -40.30 -0.17
CA TYR A 392 -5.53 -41.59 0.18
C TYR A 392 -6.86 -41.80 -0.53
N LEU A 393 -7.72 -40.76 -0.59
CA LEU A 393 -9.00 -40.88 -1.29
C LEU A 393 -8.80 -41.11 -2.79
N LEU A 394 -7.84 -40.40 -3.42
CA LEU A 394 -7.48 -40.60 -4.84
C LEU A 394 -6.88 -41.99 -5.11
N ASP A 395 -6.24 -42.59 -4.12
CA ASP A 395 -5.69 -43.96 -4.17
C ASP A 395 -6.74 -45.05 -3.86
N GLY A 396 -7.99 -44.67 -3.60
CA GLY A 396 -9.07 -45.59 -3.20
C GLY A 396 -9.03 -46.03 -1.73
N ARG A 397 -8.09 -45.53 -0.93
CA ARG A 397 -7.93 -45.77 0.52
C ARG A 397 -8.90 -44.93 1.36
N THR A 398 -10.19 -45.13 1.10
CA THR A 398 -11.28 -44.28 1.62
C THR A 398 -11.41 -44.36 3.15
N ILE A 399 -11.10 -45.51 3.75
CA ILE A 399 -11.19 -45.69 5.21
C ILE A 399 -10.11 -44.86 5.91
N GLU A 400 -8.88 -44.91 5.42
CA GLU A 400 -7.73 -44.16 5.94
C GLU A 400 -7.92 -42.66 5.74
N ALA A 401 -8.40 -42.24 4.56
CA ALA A 401 -8.73 -40.84 4.29
C ALA A 401 -9.73 -40.29 5.30
N ASN A 402 -10.85 -41.00 5.52
CA ASN A 402 -11.89 -40.59 6.46
C ASN A 402 -11.40 -40.59 7.91
N ALA A 403 -10.62 -41.60 8.31
CA ALA A 403 -10.06 -41.67 9.66
C ALA A 403 -9.14 -40.47 9.94
N LEU A 404 -8.26 -40.13 8.99
CA LEU A 404 -7.33 -39.01 9.12
C LEU A 404 -8.06 -37.66 9.18
N VAL A 405 -9.10 -37.45 8.37
CA VAL A 405 -9.89 -36.21 8.40
C VAL A 405 -10.69 -36.07 9.70
N GLN A 406 -11.23 -37.17 10.25
CA GLN A 406 -11.90 -37.13 11.55
C GLN A 406 -10.94 -36.81 12.68
N GLU A 407 -9.71 -37.32 12.63
CA GLU A 407 -8.66 -36.96 13.58
C GLU A 407 -8.33 -35.46 13.49
N LEU A 408 -8.06 -34.95 12.28
CA LEU A 408 -7.78 -33.53 12.04
C LEU A 408 -8.94 -32.61 12.48
N ARG A 409 -10.18 -33.08 12.36
CA ARG A 409 -11.36 -32.35 12.83
C ARG A 409 -11.32 -32.11 14.34
N THR A 410 -10.80 -33.05 15.12
CA THR A 410 -10.63 -32.87 16.58
C THR A 410 -9.58 -31.82 16.93
N GLU A 411 -8.69 -31.50 16.00
CA GLU A 411 -7.65 -30.48 16.15
C GLU A 411 -8.05 -29.11 15.56
N ALA A 412 -9.22 -29.00 14.93
CA ALA A 412 -9.59 -27.89 14.06
C ALA A 412 -10.09 -26.63 14.80
N ASP A 413 -10.42 -26.72 16.08
CA ASP A 413 -11.08 -25.64 16.85
C ASP A 413 -10.32 -24.31 16.84
N ALA A 414 -8.98 -24.35 16.67
CA ALA A 414 -8.13 -23.16 16.59
C ALA A 414 -7.75 -22.74 15.15
N ASN A 415 -8.17 -23.49 14.13
CA ASN A 415 -7.73 -23.32 12.74
C ASN A 415 -8.94 -23.27 11.79
N ALA A 416 -9.35 -22.04 11.44
CA ALA A 416 -10.51 -21.80 10.58
C ALA A 416 -10.34 -22.39 9.16
N TRP A 417 -9.11 -22.45 8.63
CA TRP A 417 -8.83 -23.12 7.36
C TRP A 417 -9.10 -24.62 7.50
N LEU A 418 -8.55 -25.27 8.54
CA LEU A 418 -8.72 -26.70 8.75
C LEU A 418 -10.18 -27.08 8.99
N THR A 419 -10.92 -26.25 9.75
CA THR A 419 -12.36 -26.44 9.97
C THR A 419 -13.14 -26.45 8.65
N ARG A 420 -12.85 -25.51 7.74
CA ARG A 420 -13.50 -25.47 6.42
C ARG A 420 -13.13 -26.68 5.57
N GLN A 421 -11.85 -27.03 5.51
CA GLN A 421 -11.36 -28.15 4.69
C GLN A 421 -11.89 -29.50 5.17
N THR A 422 -11.84 -29.78 6.48
CA THR A 422 -12.38 -31.02 7.05
C THR A 422 -13.90 -31.12 6.88
N SER A 423 -14.64 -30.01 7.01
CA SER A 423 -16.08 -29.98 6.77
C SER A 423 -16.43 -30.21 5.30
N ALA A 424 -15.70 -29.57 4.37
CA ALA A 424 -15.88 -29.76 2.94
C ALA A 424 -15.58 -31.20 2.51
N PHE A 425 -14.50 -31.78 3.02
CA PHE A 425 -14.16 -33.18 2.77
C PHE A 425 -15.28 -34.12 3.22
N LEU A 426 -15.68 -34.04 4.50
CA LEU A 426 -16.65 -34.98 5.06
C LEU A 426 -18.03 -34.82 4.43
N SER A 427 -18.46 -33.59 4.14
CA SER A 427 -19.76 -33.35 3.50
C SER A 427 -19.80 -33.88 2.07
N SER A 428 -18.73 -33.70 1.29
CA SER A 428 -18.65 -34.25 -0.07
C SER A 428 -18.46 -35.76 -0.07
N ALA A 429 -17.54 -36.30 0.74
CA ALA A 429 -17.23 -37.74 0.76
C ALA A 429 -18.39 -38.61 1.27
N LEU A 430 -19.34 -38.05 2.03
CA LEU A 430 -20.55 -38.73 2.49
C LEU A 430 -21.72 -38.63 1.50
N ALA A 431 -21.62 -37.81 0.46
CA ALA A 431 -22.66 -37.71 -0.55
C ALA A 431 -22.71 -38.98 -1.40
N GLU A 432 -23.93 -39.48 -1.66
CA GLU A 432 -24.14 -40.68 -2.46
C GLU A 432 -23.62 -40.46 -3.88
N GLY A 433 -22.75 -41.37 -4.34
CA GLY A 433 -22.11 -41.27 -5.66
C GLY A 433 -20.94 -40.29 -5.76
N SER A 434 -20.47 -39.70 -4.65
CA SER A 434 -19.36 -38.75 -4.70
C SER A 434 -18.07 -39.39 -5.20
N THR A 435 -17.42 -38.76 -6.18
CA THR A 435 -16.08 -39.15 -6.66
C THR A 435 -14.98 -38.41 -5.91
N ALA A 436 -13.74 -38.90 -5.96
CA ALA A 436 -12.59 -38.20 -5.39
C ALA A 436 -12.37 -36.83 -6.06
N VAL A 437 -12.70 -36.69 -7.34
CA VAL A 437 -12.64 -35.41 -8.08
C VAL A 437 -13.62 -34.40 -7.48
N GLN A 438 -14.84 -34.82 -7.15
CA GLN A 438 -15.83 -33.96 -6.51
C GLN A 438 -15.41 -33.52 -5.09
N VAL A 439 -14.80 -34.42 -4.32
CA VAL A 439 -14.24 -34.06 -3.00
C VAL A 439 -13.09 -33.06 -3.14
N CYS A 440 -12.18 -33.27 -4.09
CA CYS A 440 -11.10 -32.34 -4.39
C CYS A 440 -11.64 -30.94 -4.76
N ALA A 441 -12.65 -30.88 -5.63
CA ALA A 441 -13.30 -29.63 -6.01
C ALA A 441 -13.96 -28.93 -4.81
N ALA A 442 -14.61 -29.68 -3.92
CA ALA A 442 -15.19 -29.12 -2.69
C ALA A 442 -14.14 -28.52 -1.75
N LEU A 443 -12.96 -29.15 -1.63
CA LEU A 443 -11.84 -28.62 -0.83
C LEU A 443 -11.32 -27.31 -1.39
N GLU A 444 -11.17 -27.23 -2.71
CA GLU A 444 -10.73 -26.01 -3.36
C GLU A 444 -11.77 -24.89 -3.24
N ALA A 445 -13.04 -25.20 -3.47
CA ALA A 445 -14.15 -24.27 -3.30
C ALA A 445 -14.24 -23.70 -1.87
N ALA A 446 -13.94 -24.51 -0.86
CA ALA A 446 -13.91 -24.09 0.55
C ALA A 446 -12.78 -23.08 0.88
N SER A 447 -11.87 -22.83 -0.08
CA SER A 447 -10.76 -21.90 0.04
C SER A 447 -10.82 -20.69 -0.89
N ILE A 448 -11.90 -20.47 -1.64
CA ILE A 448 -12.04 -19.32 -2.56
C ILE A 448 -11.83 -17.97 -1.86
N THR A 449 -12.24 -17.85 -0.59
CA THR A 449 -12.05 -16.62 0.20
C THR A 449 -10.72 -16.56 0.95
N SER A 450 -9.83 -17.54 0.74
CA SER A 450 -8.57 -17.72 1.46
C SER A 450 -7.39 -17.49 0.53
N THR A 451 -6.42 -16.68 0.95
CA THR A 451 -5.17 -16.45 0.20
C THR A 451 -4.26 -17.68 0.15
N THR A 452 -4.62 -18.74 0.88
CA THR A 452 -3.78 -19.91 1.13
C THR A 452 -4.16 -21.15 0.32
N GLY A 453 -5.15 -21.10 -0.58
CA GLY A 453 -5.56 -22.25 -1.41
C GLY A 453 -6.27 -23.39 -0.65
N GLY A 454 -6.82 -24.35 -1.40
CA GLY A 454 -7.48 -25.56 -0.87
C GLY A 454 -6.49 -26.72 -0.69
N ALA A 455 -6.85 -27.72 0.11
CA ALA A 455 -5.99 -28.90 0.34
C ALA A 455 -5.93 -29.87 -0.87
N CYS A 456 -6.50 -29.47 -2.01
CA CYS A 456 -6.42 -30.19 -3.27
C CYS A 456 -6.22 -29.20 -4.41
N ASP A 457 -5.38 -29.57 -5.37
CA ASP A 457 -5.25 -28.89 -6.66
C ASP A 457 -6.03 -29.70 -7.70
N LEU A 458 -7.25 -29.25 -8.01
CA LEU A 458 -8.14 -29.96 -8.90
C LEU A 458 -7.61 -30.00 -10.33
N ASP A 459 -6.93 -28.95 -10.80
CA ASP A 459 -6.39 -28.93 -12.16
C ASP A 459 -5.23 -29.92 -12.29
N ALA A 460 -4.40 -30.07 -11.27
CA ALA A 460 -3.38 -31.10 -11.22
C ALA A 460 -3.98 -32.52 -11.18
N VAL A 461 -5.06 -32.75 -10.41
CA VAL A 461 -5.80 -34.03 -10.41
C VAL A 461 -6.38 -34.34 -11.80
N LEU A 462 -7.05 -33.38 -12.43
CA LEU A 462 -7.65 -33.54 -13.76
C LEU A 462 -6.58 -33.76 -14.84
N THR A 463 -5.47 -33.02 -14.77
CA THR A 463 -4.31 -33.22 -15.66
C THR A 463 -3.83 -34.67 -15.60
N ARG A 464 -3.70 -35.22 -14.38
CA ARG A 464 -3.27 -36.61 -14.20
C ARG A 464 -4.30 -37.58 -14.77
N ILE A 465 -5.58 -37.43 -14.40
CA ILE A 465 -6.66 -38.32 -14.86
C ILE A 465 -6.70 -38.36 -16.39
N PHE A 466 -6.65 -37.22 -17.07
CA PHE A 466 -6.68 -37.18 -18.54
C PHE A 466 -5.38 -37.66 -19.19
N THR A 467 -4.27 -37.68 -18.47
CA THR A 467 -3.01 -38.26 -18.94
C THR A 467 -2.99 -39.79 -18.79
N GLU A 468 -3.49 -40.30 -17.67
CA GLU A 468 -3.55 -41.74 -17.37
C GLU A 468 -4.70 -42.43 -18.12
N GLN A 469 -5.80 -41.73 -18.33
CA GLN A 469 -7.02 -42.20 -19.00
C GLN A 469 -7.41 -41.17 -20.08
N PRO A 470 -6.65 -41.09 -21.19
CA PRO A 470 -6.96 -40.16 -22.26
C PRO A 470 -8.29 -40.53 -22.92
N LEU A 471 -9.13 -39.52 -23.16
CA LEU A 471 -10.45 -39.74 -23.76
C LEU A 471 -10.31 -40.23 -25.19
N LEU A 472 -11.12 -41.22 -25.56
CA LEU A 472 -11.19 -41.80 -26.89
C LEU A 472 -11.96 -40.87 -27.84
N ARG A 473 -11.50 -40.81 -29.10
CA ARG A 473 -12.16 -40.05 -30.16
C ARG A 473 -13.40 -40.73 -30.73
N ALA A 474 -13.54 -42.03 -30.49
CA ALA A 474 -14.66 -42.83 -30.99
C ALA A 474 -15.97 -42.55 -30.24
N ASP A 475 -15.88 -42.11 -28.99
CA ASP A 475 -17.02 -41.89 -28.10
C ASP A 475 -17.19 -40.38 -27.80
N PRO A 476 -18.41 -39.91 -27.48
CA PRO A 476 -18.64 -38.52 -27.06
C PRO A 476 -17.81 -38.15 -25.83
N ILE A 477 -17.29 -36.92 -25.79
CA ILE A 477 -16.49 -36.43 -24.66
C ILE A 477 -17.35 -36.35 -23.39
N GLU A 478 -18.61 -35.92 -23.52
CA GLU A 478 -19.53 -35.81 -22.39
C GLU A 478 -19.79 -37.15 -21.70
N ASP A 479 -20.01 -38.21 -22.48
CA ASP A 479 -20.28 -39.54 -21.94
C ASP A 479 -19.08 -40.09 -21.16
N GLN A 480 -17.87 -39.94 -21.72
CA GLN A 480 -16.64 -40.38 -21.06
C GLN A 480 -16.32 -39.57 -19.80
N LEU A 481 -16.57 -38.25 -19.81
CA LEU A 481 -16.42 -37.42 -18.60
C LEU A 481 -17.45 -37.78 -17.53
N ASN A 482 -18.69 -38.07 -17.92
CA ASN A 482 -19.71 -38.56 -17.00
C ASN A 482 -19.36 -39.92 -16.38
N GLU A 483 -18.70 -40.82 -17.13
CA GLU A 483 -18.17 -42.09 -16.60
C GLU A 483 -17.08 -41.87 -15.54
N LEU A 484 -16.30 -40.79 -15.67
CA LEU A 484 -15.36 -40.34 -14.64
C LEU A 484 -16.04 -39.57 -13.48
N GLY A 485 -17.36 -39.42 -13.52
CA GLY A 485 -18.16 -38.67 -12.55
C GLY A 485 -17.96 -37.16 -12.62
N ILE A 486 -17.58 -36.65 -13.79
CA ILE A 486 -17.42 -35.22 -14.08
C ILE A 486 -18.57 -34.79 -14.98
N GLU A 487 -19.53 -34.06 -14.41
CA GLU A 487 -20.65 -33.51 -15.17
C GLU A 487 -20.15 -32.48 -16.18
N VAL A 488 -20.64 -32.53 -17.42
CA VAL A 488 -20.41 -31.47 -18.41
C VAL A 488 -21.61 -30.54 -18.43
N VAL A 489 -21.38 -29.28 -18.09
CA VAL A 489 -22.43 -28.25 -18.04
C VAL A 489 -22.59 -27.56 -19.39
N ASP A 490 -21.49 -27.41 -20.13
CA ASP A 490 -21.47 -26.73 -21.42
C ASP A 490 -20.38 -27.30 -22.31
N THR A 491 -20.61 -27.29 -23.63
CA THR A 491 -19.66 -27.77 -24.64
C THR A 491 -19.64 -26.79 -25.81
N GLN A 492 -18.45 -26.40 -26.25
CA GLN A 492 -18.26 -25.55 -27.42
C GLN A 492 -17.01 -25.92 -28.22
N ILE A 493 -17.01 -25.64 -29.52
CA ILE A 493 -15.84 -25.86 -30.38
C ILE A 493 -15.06 -24.56 -30.48
N ILE A 494 -13.80 -24.58 -30.05
CA ILE A 494 -12.89 -23.44 -30.17
C ILE A 494 -11.97 -23.63 -31.37
N THR A 495 -11.82 -22.59 -32.17
CA THR A 495 -10.92 -22.57 -33.34
C THR A 495 -9.97 -21.38 -33.21
N GLU A 496 -8.69 -21.65 -32.99
CA GLU A 496 -7.64 -20.64 -32.85
C GLU A 496 -6.62 -20.74 -33.99
N ILE A 497 -6.13 -19.61 -34.47
CA ILE A 497 -5.10 -19.59 -35.51
C ILE A 497 -3.84 -20.28 -34.99
N GLY A 498 -3.40 -21.32 -35.70
CA GLY A 498 -2.19 -22.08 -35.35
C GLY A 498 -2.40 -23.24 -34.38
N ARG A 499 -3.64 -23.48 -33.92
CA ARG A 499 -4.02 -24.70 -33.17
C ARG A 499 -5.05 -25.49 -33.95
N PHE A 500 -5.11 -26.81 -33.73
CA PHE A 500 -6.23 -27.62 -34.23
C PHE A 500 -7.53 -27.17 -33.55
N PRO A 501 -8.70 -27.32 -34.20
CA PRO A 501 -9.98 -27.16 -33.52
C PRO A 501 -10.07 -28.09 -32.31
N ARG A 502 -10.54 -27.56 -31.19
CA ARG A 502 -10.66 -28.29 -29.91
C ARG A 502 -12.09 -28.21 -29.40
N THR A 503 -12.52 -29.26 -28.74
CA THR A 503 -13.78 -29.24 -27.99
C THR A 503 -13.47 -28.74 -26.59
N ALA A 504 -13.96 -27.56 -26.25
CA ALA A 504 -13.90 -27.00 -24.91
C ALA A 504 -15.16 -27.36 -24.13
N VAL A 505 -14.99 -27.85 -22.91
CA VAL A 505 -16.09 -28.24 -22.02
C VAL A 505 -16.00 -27.51 -20.69
N ARG A 506 -17.15 -27.08 -20.17
CA ARG A 506 -17.29 -26.52 -18.82
C ARG A 506 -17.66 -27.64 -17.86
N LEU A 507 -16.82 -27.85 -16.85
CA LEU A 507 -17.01 -28.92 -15.88
C LEU A 507 -17.95 -28.48 -14.75
N GLY A 508 -18.90 -29.34 -14.38
CA GLY A 508 -19.89 -29.15 -13.31
C GLY A 508 -19.33 -29.48 -11.95
N LEU A 509 -18.17 -28.92 -11.62
CA LEU A 509 -17.47 -29.15 -10.35
C LEU A 509 -17.70 -27.96 -9.40
N PRO A 510 -17.85 -28.19 -8.08
CA PRO A 510 -17.92 -27.11 -7.11
C PRO A 510 -16.73 -26.14 -7.20
N GLY A 511 -16.99 -24.83 -7.09
CA GLY A 511 -15.95 -23.81 -7.02
C GLY A 511 -16.00 -22.81 -8.17
N ALA A 512 -14.83 -22.40 -8.66
CA ALA A 512 -14.70 -21.49 -9.80
C ALA A 512 -15.12 -22.18 -11.11
N GLU A 513 -15.52 -21.39 -12.11
CA GLU A 513 -15.79 -21.93 -13.45
C GLU A 513 -14.51 -22.53 -14.05
N ARG A 514 -14.59 -23.78 -14.51
CA ARG A 514 -13.44 -24.50 -15.08
C ARG A 514 -13.74 -24.98 -16.47
N TRP A 515 -12.81 -24.67 -17.37
CA TRP A 515 -12.88 -25.05 -18.77
C TRP A 515 -11.67 -25.88 -19.16
N TRP A 516 -11.95 -26.93 -19.92
CA TRP A 516 -10.93 -27.85 -20.42
C TRP A 516 -11.10 -28.04 -21.91
N ALA A 517 -10.01 -27.92 -22.66
CA ALA A 517 -9.97 -28.17 -24.09
C ALA A 517 -9.46 -29.58 -24.38
N PHE A 518 -10.13 -30.26 -25.31
CA PHE A 518 -9.76 -31.58 -25.80
C PHE A 518 -9.42 -31.46 -27.29
N ALA A 519 -8.13 -31.67 -27.60
CA ALA A 519 -7.58 -31.62 -28.96
C ALA A 519 -7.25 -33.04 -29.45
N PRO A 520 -7.42 -33.36 -30.74
CA PRO A 520 -6.87 -34.60 -31.28
C PRO A 520 -5.36 -34.69 -31.02
N GLN A 521 -4.90 -35.77 -30.42
CA GLN A 521 -3.49 -35.91 -30.06
C GLN A 521 -2.62 -36.09 -31.31
N VAL A 522 -1.59 -35.25 -31.46
CA VAL A 522 -0.70 -35.34 -32.63
C VAL A 522 0.08 -36.66 -32.58
N GLY A 523 -0.11 -37.50 -33.61
CA GLY A 523 0.54 -38.81 -33.70
C GLY A 523 -0.23 -39.96 -33.04
N ASN A 524 -1.40 -39.70 -32.45
CA ASN A 524 -2.34 -40.73 -32.02
C ASN A 524 -3.77 -40.38 -32.46
N ASP A 525 -4.27 -41.09 -33.47
CA ASP A 525 -5.60 -40.83 -34.01
C ASP A 525 -6.75 -41.35 -33.13
N GLU A 526 -6.45 -42.05 -32.03
CA GLU A 526 -7.46 -42.68 -31.18
C GLU A 526 -7.87 -41.84 -29.97
N THR A 527 -7.03 -40.90 -29.52
CA THR A 527 -7.22 -40.18 -28.25
C THR A 527 -7.20 -38.65 -28.38
N TYR A 528 -7.78 -37.99 -27.39
CA TYR A 528 -7.64 -36.56 -27.16
C TYR A 528 -6.49 -36.25 -26.19
N SER A 529 -5.79 -35.14 -26.42
CA SER A 529 -4.99 -34.45 -25.39
C SER A 529 -5.83 -33.39 -24.70
N ALA A 530 -5.77 -33.32 -23.38
CA ALA A 530 -6.51 -32.35 -22.57
C ALA A 530 -5.60 -31.22 -22.07
N GLU A 531 -6.11 -29.99 -22.02
CA GLU A 531 -5.45 -28.86 -21.35
C GLU A 531 -6.49 -27.96 -20.67
N ALA A 532 -6.16 -27.44 -19.48
CA ALA A 532 -6.97 -26.41 -18.84
C ALA A 532 -6.92 -25.13 -19.67
N ILE A 533 -8.05 -24.45 -19.83
CA ILE A 533 -8.17 -23.18 -20.57
C ILE A 533 -9.01 -22.19 -19.78
N ALA A 534 -8.89 -20.91 -20.15
CA ALA A 534 -9.85 -19.90 -19.72
C ALA A 534 -11.23 -20.15 -20.36
N SER A 535 -12.27 -19.50 -19.82
CA SER A 535 -13.64 -19.57 -20.35
C SER A 535 -13.70 -19.17 -21.83
N PRO A 536 -14.05 -20.09 -22.75
CA PRO A 536 -14.19 -19.77 -24.15
C PRO A 536 -15.52 -19.07 -24.41
N GLY A 537 -15.55 -18.13 -25.36
CA GLY A 537 -16.74 -17.33 -25.62
C GLY A 537 -16.93 -16.14 -24.66
N ILE A 538 -16.13 -16.03 -23.61
CA ILE A 538 -15.64 -14.72 -23.20
C ILE A 538 -14.41 -14.48 -24.06
N ASP A 539 -14.62 -14.06 -25.31
CA ASP A 539 -13.64 -13.17 -25.90
C ASP A 539 -13.50 -12.04 -24.86
N GLU A 540 -12.34 -11.91 -24.23
CA GLU A 540 -11.93 -10.62 -23.64
C GLU A 540 -12.08 -9.49 -24.68
N ASP A 541 -12.22 -9.85 -25.96
CA ASP A 541 -12.46 -8.97 -27.09
C ASP A 541 -13.94 -8.76 -27.52
N ASN A 542 -14.98 -9.47 -27.02
CA ASN A 542 -16.28 -9.41 -27.72
C ASN A 542 -17.63 -9.55 -26.97
N ASP A 543 -17.71 -9.60 -25.64
CA ASP A 543 -18.99 -9.24 -24.95
C ASP A 543 -18.83 -8.50 -23.62
N THR A 544 -17.64 -7.99 -23.37
CA THR A 544 -17.55 -6.55 -23.10
C THR A 544 -16.84 -5.99 -24.31
N ALA A 545 -17.37 -4.95 -24.96
CA ALA A 545 -16.43 -3.88 -25.27
C ALA A 545 -15.85 -3.55 -23.89
N ALA A 546 -14.69 -4.11 -23.53
CA ALA A 546 -13.89 -3.59 -22.46
C ALA A 546 -13.88 -2.11 -22.78
N LEU A 547 -14.59 -1.31 -21.98
CA LEU A 547 -14.61 0.14 -22.12
C LEU A 547 -13.16 0.50 -22.34
N PRO A 548 -12.77 0.95 -23.54
CA PRO A 548 -11.42 0.76 -24.04
C PRO A 548 -10.47 1.25 -22.98
N ASN A 549 -9.68 0.33 -22.39
CA ASN A 549 -9.12 0.46 -21.03
C ASN A 549 -8.91 1.93 -20.68
N ALA A 550 -9.87 2.50 -19.94
CA ALA A 550 -9.91 3.93 -19.77
C ALA A 550 -8.54 4.39 -19.25
N ILE A 551 -8.00 5.45 -19.83
CA ILE A 551 -6.65 5.89 -19.50
C ILE A 551 -6.70 6.44 -18.06
N ILE A 552 -6.11 5.70 -17.13
CA ILE A 552 -5.88 6.08 -15.74
C ILE A 552 -4.49 6.72 -15.65
N PRO A 553 -4.29 7.80 -14.89
CA PRO A 553 -2.95 8.38 -14.71
C PRO A 553 -2.00 7.35 -14.10
N SER A 554 -0.92 7.05 -14.82
CA SER A 554 0.13 6.17 -14.28
C SER A 554 0.85 6.83 -13.11
N GLU A 555 1.50 6.04 -12.26
CA GLU A 555 2.33 6.56 -11.17
C GLU A 555 3.43 7.52 -11.66
N ARG A 556 3.92 7.33 -12.90
CA ARG A 556 4.85 8.28 -13.54
C ARG A 556 4.26 9.67 -13.74
N VAL A 557 2.97 9.77 -14.06
CA VAL A 557 2.26 11.06 -14.16
C VAL A 557 2.23 11.73 -12.80
N TYR A 558 1.88 10.98 -11.74
CA TYR A 558 1.86 11.50 -10.37
C TYR A 558 3.23 11.91 -9.87
N ASN A 559 4.26 11.10 -10.08
CA ASN A 559 5.62 11.40 -9.67
C ASN A 559 6.17 12.65 -10.38
N ALA A 560 5.86 12.81 -11.67
CA ALA A 560 6.22 14.03 -12.41
C ALA A 560 5.45 15.26 -11.88
N LEU A 561 4.13 15.16 -11.71
CA LEU A 561 3.30 16.29 -11.28
C LEU A 561 3.68 16.73 -9.87
N LEU A 562 3.66 15.79 -8.92
CA LEU A 562 3.89 16.07 -7.50
C LEU A 562 5.36 16.41 -7.21
N GLY A 563 6.29 15.99 -8.09
CA GLY A 563 7.68 16.43 -8.09
C GLY A 563 7.91 17.83 -8.66
N GLY A 564 6.84 18.57 -9.04
CA GLY A 564 6.91 19.93 -9.58
C GLY A 564 7.22 20.00 -11.08
N ASN A 565 7.18 18.89 -11.81
CA ASN A 565 7.36 18.84 -13.26
C ASN A 565 6.02 18.62 -13.98
N THR A 566 5.13 19.60 -13.84
CA THR A 566 3.78 19.62 -14.42
C THR A 566 3.78 19.43 -15.94
N ALA A 567 4.78 19.99 -16.64
CA ALA A 567 4.89 19.86 -18.09
C ALA A 567 5.16 18.41 -18.52
N THR A 568 6.07 17.70 -17.84
CA THR A 568 6.31 16.28 -18.10
C THR A 568 5.09 15.43 -17.74
N ALA A 569 4.40 15.71 -16.64
CA ALA A 569 3.17 14.99 -16.28
C ALA A 569 2.11 15.09 -17.39
N LEU A 570 1.88 16.31 -17.90
CA LEU A 570 0.95 16.56 -18.99
C LEU A 570 1.39 15.87 -20.28
N ASP A 571 2.66 15.92 -20.65
CA ASP A 571 3.18 15.27 -21.87
C ASP A 571 3.05 13.75 -21.83
N ILE A 572 3.32 13.11 -20.67
CA ILE A 572 3.11 11.68 -20.47
C ILE A 572 1.63 11.33 -20.73
N LEU A 573 0.71 12.06 -20.10
CA LEU A 573 -0.73 11.79 -20.20
C LEU A 573 -1.27 12.04 -21.62
N LEU A 574 -0.85 13.12 -22.28
CA LEU A 574 -1.24 13.41 -23.66
C LEU A 574 -0.63 12.41 -24.66
N THR A 575 0.58 11.92 -24.39
CA THR A 575 1.21 10.87 -25.22
C THR A 575 0.45 9.57 -25.07
N GLN A 576 0.09 9.15 -23.85
CA GLN A 576 -0.78 7.99 -23.62
C GLN A 576 -2.08 8.11 -24.42
N ALA A 577 -2.80 9.24 -24.31
CA ALA A 577 -4.04 9.48 -25.06
C ALA A 577 -3.87 9.45 -26.58
N ARG A 578 -2.74 9.93 -27.12
CA ARG A 578 -2.45 9.85 -28.56
C ARG A 578 -2.13 8.43 -29.02
N THR A 579 -1.44 7.66 -28.19
CA THR A 579 -1.05 6.27 -28.52
C THR A 579 -2.20 5.28 -28.37
N THR A 580 -3.24 5.62 -27.61
CA THR A 580 -4.45 4.80 -27.42
C THR A 580 -5.71 5.60 -27.76
N PRO A 581 -5.92 6.01 -29.03
CA PRO A 581 -6.95 6.98 -29.41
C PRO A 581 -8.39 6.50 -29.18
N ASN A 582 -8.59 5.19 -29.04
CA ASN A 582 -9.91 4.62 -28.78
C ASN A 582 -10.24 4.56 -27.28
N ALA A 583 -9.27 4.76 -26.38
CA ALA A 583 -9.47 4.71 -24.93
C ALA A 583 -9.80 6.10 -24.35
N PRO A 584 -10.98 6.31 -23.72
CA PRO A 584 -11.30 7.56 -23.07
C PRO A 584 -10.40 7.78 -21.85
N LEU A 585 -10.11 9.04 -21.53
CA LEU A 585 -9.52 9.39 -20.25
C LEU A 585 -10.55 9.18 -19.13
N THR A 586 -10.12 8.59 -18.02
CA THR A 586 -10.92 8.54 -16.78
C THR A 586 -11.21 9.94 -16.23
N PRO A 587 -12.25 10.12 -15.40
CA PRO A 587 -12.51 11.40 -14.73
C PRO A 587 -11.30 11.95 -13.96
N GLU A 588 -10.53 11.07 -13.32
CA GLU A 588 -9.26 11.37 -12.66
C GLU A 588 -8.22 11.90 -13.66
N ALA A 589 -8.00 11.22 -14.79
CA ALA A 589 -7.09 11.70 -15.84
C ALA A 589 -7.54 13.03 -16.46
N LEU A 590 -8.85 13.22 -16.65
CA LEU A 590 -9.41 14.48 -17.12
C LEU A 590 -9.11 15.62 -16.13
N TYR A 591 -9.23 15.35 -14.83
CA TYR A 591 -8.91 16.32 -13.77
C TYR A 591 -7.42 16.64 -13.72
N VAL A 592 -6.56 15.62 -13.71
CA VAL A 592 -5.10 15.79 -13.71
C VAL A 592 -4.64 16.61 -14.92
N ARG A 593 -5.21 16.36 -16.10
CA ARG A 593 -4.98 17.17 -17.31
C ARG A 593 -5.41 18.62 -17.13
N ALA A 594 -6.61 18.86 -16.59
CA ALA A 594 -7.15 20.21 -16.38
C ALA A 594 -6.31 21.01 -15.36
N LEU A 595 -5.95 20.37 -14.23
CA LEU A 595 -5.07 20.93 -13.22
C LEU A 595 -3.69 21.25 -13.80
N SER A 596 -3.14 20.37 -14.63
CA SER A 596 -1.83 20.57 -15.26
C SER A 596 -1.83 21.78 -16.21
N TYR A 597 -2.91 21.97 -17.00
CA TYR A 597 -3.07 23.19 -17.79
C TYR A 597 -3.12 24.44 -16.92
N ASP A 598 -3.83 24.40 -15.79
CA ASP A 598 -3.97 25.57 -14.90
C ASP A 598 -2.63 25.94 -14.25
N LEU A 599 -1.92 24.95 -13.71
CA LEU A 599 -0.59 25.14 -13.10
C LEU A 599 0.47 25.62 -14.11
N LEU A 600 0.32 25.28 -15.40
CA LEU A 600 1.17 25.81 -16.48
C LEU A 600 0.74 27.21 -16.99
N GLY A 601 -0.34 27.78 -16.44
CA GLY A 601 -0.88 29.07 -16.85
C GLY A 601 -1.69 29.06 -18.15
N ASP A 602 -1.98 27.87 -18.72
CA ASP A 602 -2.86 27.71 -19.89
C ASP A 602 -4.34 27.78 -19.48
N ARG A 603 -4.76 28.99 -19.12
CA ARG A 603 -6.09 29.25 -18.57
C ARG A 603 -7.23 28.88 -19.53
N VAL A 604 -7.00 28.93 -20.85
CA VAL A 604 -8.03 28.64 -21.85
C VAL A 604 -8.32 27.14 -21.89
N ASN A 605 -7.27 26.32 -21.97
CA ASN A 605 -7.42 24.86 -21.99
C ASN A 605 -7.84 24.32 -20.63
N ALA A 606 -7.32 24.85 -19.53
CA ALA A 606 -7.75 24.50 -18.18
C ALA A 606 -9.25 24.74 -17.97
N ARG A 607 -9.75 25.94 -18.29
CA ARG A 607 -11.19 26.26 -18.16
C ARG A 607 -12.06 25.30 -18.95
N THR A 608 -11.66 25.04 -20.21
CA THR A 608 -12.41 24.15 -21.10
C THR A 608 -12.41 22.72 -20.57
N ALA A 609 -11.26 22.24 -20.07
CA ALA A 609 -11.12 20.90 -19.51
C ALA A 609 -11.92 20.71 -18.22
N PHE A 610 -11.85 21.65 -17.27
CA PHE A 610 -12.65 21.60 -16.04
C PHE A 610 -14.15 21.64 -16.33
N PHE A 611 -14.60 22.54 -17.22
CA PHE A 611 -16.03 22.64 -17.55
C PHE A 611 -16.54 21.37 -18.24
N SER A 612 -15.75 20.79 -19.15
CA SER A 612 -16.08 19.54 -19.83
C SER A 612 -16.21 18.38 -18.84
N LEU A 613 -15.27 18.26 -17.90
CA LEU A 613 -15.31 17.25 -16.84
C LEU A 613 -16.52 17.43 -15.93
N TRP A 614 -16.77 18.63 -15.41
CA TRP A 614 -17.95 18.91 -14.58
C TRP A 614 -19.26 18.65 -15.32
N SER A 615 -19.37 19.07 -16.59
CA SER A 615 -20.58 18.88 -17.39
C SER A 615 -20.90 17.40 -17.65
N SER A 616 -19.87 16.58 -17.86
CA SER A 616 -20.04 15.16 -18.20
C SER A 616 -20.10 14.24 -16.99
N GLN A 617 -19.53 14.66 -15.86
CA GLN A 617 -19.43 13.87 -14.63
C GLN A 617 -19.83 14.69 -13.38
N PRO A 618 -21.04 15.31 -13.37
CA PRO A 618 -21.44 16.27 -12.35
C PRO A 618 -21.45 15.72 -10.92
N ASP A 619 -21.77 14.44 -10.78
CA ASP A 619 -22.02 13.80 -9.49
C ASP A 619 -20.78 13.17 -8.85
N ASN A 620 -19.69 12.97 -9.60
CA ASN A 620 -18.50 12.30 -9.08
C ASN A 620 -17.50 13.29 -8.44
N LEU A 621 -16.58 12.76 -7.63
CA LEU A 621 -15.56 13.55 -6.92
C LEU A 621 -14.79 14.49 -7.85
N TRP A 622 -14.33 13.98 -8.99
CA TRP A 622 -13.50 14.72 -9.94
C TRP A 622 -14.26 15.86 -10.64
N GLY A 623 -15.52 15.64 -10.98
CA GLY A 623 -16.41 16.66 -11.54
C GLY A 623 -16.76 17.75 -10.53
N GLN A 624 -16.99 17.39 -9.26
CA GLN A 624 -17.19 18.36 -8.19
C GLN A 624 -15.94 19.21 -7.93
N LEU A 625 -14.75 18.61 -8.00
CA LEU A 625 -13.48 19.36 -7.90
C LEU A 625 -13.24 20.24 -9.11
N ALA A 626 -13.58 19.76 -10.31
CA ALA A 626 -13.54 20.57 -11.52
C ALA A 626 -14.50 21.77 -11.44
N ALA A 627 -15.69 21.58 -10.88
CA ALA A 627 -16.64 22.66 -10.61
C ALA A 627 -16.09 23.68 -9.62
N ALA A 628 -15.35 23.24 -8.60
CA ALA A 628 -14.73 24.14 -7.62
C ALA A 628 -13.69 25.09 -8.25
N HIS A 629 -13.08 24.70 -9.36
CA HIS A 629 -12.15 25.53 -10.14
C HIS A 629 -12.84 26.58 -11.02
N LEU A 630 -14.17 26.55 -11.13
CA LEU A 630 -14.93 27.46 -11.97
C LEU A 630 -15.75 28.46 -11.13
N GLU A 631 -15.87 29.67 -11.66
CA GLU A 631 -16.70 30.74 -11.13
C GLU A 631 -17.61 31.28 -12.25
N ARG A 632 -18.88 31.51 -11.92
CA ARG A 632 -19.85 32.11 -12.84
C ARG A 632 -19.58 33.62 -12.96
N ARG A 633 -19.60 34.13 -14.19
CA ARG A 633 -19.39 35.55 -14.53
C ARG A 633 -20.67 36.28 -14.90
#